data_AF-X6N4L5-F1
#
_entry.id   AF-X6N4L5-F1
#
_cell.length_a   1.000
_cell.length_b   1.000
_cell.length_c   1.000
_cell.angle_alpha   90.00
_cell.angle_beta   90.00
_cell.angle_gamma   90.00
#
_symmetry.space_group_name_H-M   'P 1'
#
loop_
_entity.id
_entity.type
_entity.pdbx_description
1 polymer ?
#
loop_
_entity_poly.entity_id
_entity_poly.type
_entity_poly.pdbx_seq_one_letter_code
_entity_poly.pdbx_strand_id
1 'polypeptide(L)'
;MFMSNIYMMCIGKNTNKYTTMMTTEGVIMHNVTIYNNTYHSGVLQSKGEFDRGTWNLSRCNFENNYGGMFISDGTRASIEHSKIIGFNPLSDSLGFNVLIDEVATVVFDSCVFENNNGDHYGGGALRVDNVKHSLTITQTVFMNNNAYMGGAIMSIHTPVVALSSCIFYNNSASQDGGAVYFDYPPLSSSDSADVHVSAFNTSFILNVAGFKGGAIHSSLGVLQLEKCLLSDNSGEFGMFYYYYYYYYYY
;
A
#
# COMPACT_ATOMS: atom_id res chain seq x y z
N MET A 1 18.29 -13.27 28.81
CA MET A 1 16.85 -13.61 28.70
C MET A 1 16.07 -12.45 29.30
N PHE A 2 15.87 -11.38 28.53
CA PHE A 2 14.99 -10.28 28.91
C PHE A 2 13.91 -10.22 27.85
N MET A 3 12.71 -10.68 28.21
CA MET A 3 11.49 -10.31 27.50
C MET A 3 11.28 -8.81 27.77
N SER A 4 11.54 -7.97 26.77
CA SER A 4 11.06 -6.59 26.75
C SER A 4 9.55 -6.65 26.58
N ASN A 5 8.83 -6.21 27.61
CA ASN A 5 7.38 -6.16 27.62
C ASN A 5 6.87 -5.29 26.46
N ILE A 6 6.13 -5.91 25.55
CA ILE A 6 5.27 -5.20 24.60
C ILE A 6 4.20 -4.48 25.42
N TYR A 7 4.22 -3.15 25.44
CA TYR A 7 3.10 -2.37 25.98
C TYR A 7 1.92 -2.48 25.00
N MET A 8 1.14 -3.56 25.12
CA MET A 8 -0.19 -3.64 24.55
C MET A 8 -1.13 -2.78 25.39
N MET A 9 -1.61 -1.66 24.84
CA MET A 9 -2.80 -0.99 25.36
C MET A 9 -3.94 -1.21 24.38
N CYS A 10 -4.43 -2.46 24.34
CA CYS A 10 -5.66 -2.80 23.62
C CYS A 10 -6.82 -2.66 24.62
N ILE A 11 -7.43 -1.47 24.72
CA ILE A 11 -8.58 -1.25 25.60
C ILE A 11 -9.84 -1.12 24.74
N GLY A 12 -10.42 -2.27 24.43
CA GLY A 12 -11.80 -2.36 23.94
C GLY A 12 -12.77 -2.55 25.09
N LYS A 13 -13.43 -1.46 25.52
CA LYS A 13 -14.85 -1.35 25.91
C LYS A 13 -15.06 -0.07 26.70
N ASN A 14 -15.68 0.90 26.04
CA ASN A 14 -16.19 2.17 26.58
C ASN A 14 -15.14 3.15 27.15
N THR A 15 -15.28 4.41 26.70
CA THR A 15 -14.53 5.63 27.04
C THR A 15 -13.24 5.86 26.23
N ASN A 16 -13.31 6.80 25.27
CA ASN A 16 -12.24 7.67 24.76
C ASN A 16 -10.78 7.22 24.99
N LYS A 17 -10.37 6.03 24.53
CA LYS A 17 -9.01 5.52 24.69
C LYS A 17 -8.45 5.01 23.36
N TYR A 18 -7.31 5.58 23.03
CA TYR A 18 -6.53 5.42 21.81
C TYR A 18 -5.94 4.01 21.72
N THR A 19 -6.23 3.27 20.65
CA THR A 19 -5.54 2.00 20.32
C THR A 19 -4.41 2.32 19.35
N THR A 20 -3.31 2.86 19.84
CA THR A 20 -2.09 3.02 19.03
C THR A 20 -1.01 2.16 19.66
N MET A 21 -0.49 1.22 18.87
CA MET A 21 0.71 0.46 19.23
C MET A 21 1.91 1.14 18.59
N MET A 22 2.93 1.44 19.40
CA MET A 22 4.23 1.97 18.96
C MET A 22 5.33 1.00 19.37
N THR A 23 6.18 0.59 18.42
CA THR A 23 7.28 -0.36 18.65
C THR A 23 8.52 -0.02 17.82
N THR A 24 9.69 -0.40 18.32
CA THR A 24 11.00 -0.31 17.66
C THR A 24 11.52 -1.67 17.14
N GLU A 25 10.92 -2.78 17.55
CA GLU A 25 11.42 -4.15 17.30
C GLU A 25 10.54 -4.96 16.34
N GLY A 26 9.57 -4.28 15.68
CA GLY A 26 8.54 -4.94 14.89
C GLY A 26 7.37 -5.46 15.73
N VAL A 27 6.46 -6.17 15.08
CA VAL A 27 5.18 -6.61 15.65
C VAL A 27 4.82 -7.98 15.12
N ILE A 28 4.33 -8.86 15.99
CA ILE A 28 3.65 -10.08 15.59
C ILE A 28 2.19 -9.98 16.05
N MET A 29 1.25 -10.10 15.12
CA MET A 29 -0.18 -10.22 15.39
C MET A 29 -0.74 -11.44 14.69
N HIS A 30 -1.59 -12.15 15.42
CA HIS A 30 -2.29 -13.29 14.88
C HIS A 30 -3.73 -13.28 15.39
N ASN A 31 -4.70 -13.31 14.49
CA ASN A 31 -6.13 -13.35 14.84
C ASN A 31 -6.57 -12.16 15.72
N VAL A 32 -6.14 -10.95 15.33
CA VAL A 32 -6.46 -9.69 16.04
C VAL A 32 -7.47 -8.88 15.23
N THR A 33 -8.48 -8.33 15.89
CA THR A 33 -9.43 -7.38 15.27
C THR A 33 -9.30 -6.01 15.90
N ILE A 34 -9.13 -4.98 15.06
CA ILE A 34 -9.03 -3.57 15.45
C ILE A 34 -10.07 -2.79 14.65
N TYR A 35 -11.09 -2.28 15.33
CA TYR A 35 -12.23 -1.68 14.66
C TYR A 35 -12.73 -0.41 15.35
N ASN A 36 -13.31 0.50 14.57
CA ASN A 36 -13.95 1.74 15.03
C ASN A 36 -13.05 2.64 15.90
N ASN A 37 -11.76 2.70 15.59
CA ASN A 37 -10.85 3.60 16.30
C ASN A 37 -10.84 4.97 15.64
N THR A 38 -10.97 6.02 16.45
CA THR A 38 -11.11 7.40 15.98
C THR A 38 -9.81 8.21 16.07
N TYR A 39 -8.66 7.58 16.34
CA TYR A 39 -7.40 8.30 16.49
C TYR A 39 -6.81 8.66 15.13
N HIS A 40 -6.49 9.94 14.94
CA HIS A 40 -6.12 10.50 13.64
C HIS A 40 -4.78 9.95 13.13
N SER A 41 -3.84 9.62 14.02
CA SER A 41 -2.49 9.21 13.62
C SER A 41 -2.36 7.72 13.29
N GLY A 42 -3.37 6.90 13.57
CA GLY A 42 -3.35 5.50 13.21
C GLY A 42 -3.56 4.49 14.33
N VAL A 43 -3.95 3.28 13.92
CA VAL A 43 -4.21 2.13 14.80
C VAL A 43 -2.95 1.29 15.09
N LEU A 44 -1.97 1.38 14.22
CA LEU A 44 -0.68 0.72 14.37
C LEU A 44 0.38 1.67 13.82
N GLN A 45 1.42 1.94 14.61
CA GLN A 45 2.52 2.82 14.20
C GLN A 45 3.85 2.18 14.60
N SER A 46 4.82 2.18 13.70
CA SER A 46 6.21 2.01 14.07
C SER A 46 6.74 3.28 14.75
N LYS A 47 7.80 3.12 15.54
CA LYS A 47 8.65 4.21 15.97
C LYS A 47 10.07 3.70 15.83
N GLY A 48 10.76 4.01 14.74
CA GLY A 48 12.08 3.41 14.48
C GLY A 48 12.94 4.23 13.56
N GLU A 49 14.17 4.48 14.02
CA GLU A 49 15.37 4.61 13.22
C GLU A 49 16.13 3.26 13.37
N PHE A 50 16.85 2.80 12.34
CA PHE A 50 17.81 1.68 12.33
C PHE A 50 17.39 0.25 11.93
N ASP A 51 16.38 0.02 11.08
CA ASP A 51 16.16 -1.26 10.35
C ASP A 51 15.90 -2.52 11.21
N ARG A 52 15.50 -2.40 12.49
CA ARG A 52 15.61 -3.55 13.43
C ARG A 52 14.39 -4.48 13.53
N GLY A 53 13.27 -4.17 12.90
CA GLY A 53 12.00 -4.89 13.13
C GLY A 53 11.53 -5.79 11.99
N THR A 54 10.79 -6.85 12.34
CA THR A 54 9.93 -7.59 11.41
C THR A 54 8.47 -7.42 11.82
N TRP A 55 7.62 -7.11 10.85
CA TRP A 55 6.17 -6.97 11.04
C TRP A 55 5.50 -8.20 10.43
N ASN A 56 4.80 -8.99 11.25
CA ASN A 56 4.10 -10.19 10.82
C ASN A 56 2.67 -10.16 11.36
N LEU A 57 1.74 -9.78 10.50
CA LEU A 57 0.32 -9.68 10.82
C LEU A 57 -0.41 -10.77 10.04
N SER A 58 -1.04 -11.71 10.75
CA SER A 58 -1.76 -12.80 10.11
C SER A 58 -3.19 -12.93 10.64
N ARG A 59 -4.15 -13.16 9.74
CA ARG A 59 -5.58 -13.29 10.11
C ARG A 59 -6.08 -12.09 10.91
N CYS A 60 -5.58 -10.89 10.61
CA CYS A 60 -5.95 -9.68 11.29
C CYS A 60 -7.06 -8.94 10.54
N ASN A 61 -7.90 -8.25 11.28
CA ASN A 61 -9.02 -7.51 10.73
C ASN A 61 -9.00 -6.07 11.21
N PHE A 62 -8.84 -5.14 10.28
CA PHE A 62 -8.81 -3.72 10.55
C PHE A 62 -10.02 -3.08 9.86
N GLU A 63 -11.01 -2.61 10.64
CA GLU A 63 -12.28 -2.13 10.09
C GLU A 63 -12.65 -0.74 10.59
N ASN A 64 -13.04 0.14 9.68
CA ASN A 64 -13.66 1.44 10.00
C ASN A 64 -12.81 2.29 10.95
N ASN A 65 -11.50 2.33 10.72
CA ASN A 65 -10.59 3.13 11.52
C ASN A 65 -10.33 4.48 10.84
N TYR A 66 -10.32 5.56 11.62
CA TYR A 66 -10.05 6.93 11.13
C TYR A 66 -8.57 7.28 11.01
N GLY A 67 -7.68 6.36 11.41
CA GLY A 67 -6.25 6.49 11.22
C GLY A 67 -5.69 5.20 10.64
N GLY A 68 -4.67 5.36 9.80
CA GLY A 68 -4.02 4.25 9.10
C GLY A 68 -3.17 3.31 9.94
N MET A 69 -2.60 2.33 9.27
CA MET A 69 -1.45 1.55 9.75
C MET A 69 -0.18 2.18 9.15
N PHE A 70 0.76 2.58 10.01
CA PHE A 70 2.07 3.08 9.59
C PHE A 70 3.16 2.10 10.02
N ILE A 71 3.90 1.60 9.05
CA ILE A 71 5.07 0.74 9.26
C ILE A 71 6.25 1.44 8.59
N SER A 72 6.96 2.22 9.38
CA SER A 72 8.29 2.75 9.06
C SER A 72 9.37 1.79 9.54
N ASP A 73 10.36 1.59 8.69
CA ASP A 73 11.65 1.00 9.02
C ASP A 73 11.60 -0.49 9.45
N GLY A 74 12.43 -1.32 8.83
CA GLY A 74 12.51 -2.74 9.15
C GLY A 74 12.96 -3.64 8.00
N THR A 75 13.36 -4.85 8.35
CA THR A 75 13.84 -5.84 7.36
C THR A 75 12.70 -6.46 6.56
N ARG A 76 11.50 -6.56 7.15
CA ARG A 76 10.34 -7.17 6.48
C ARG A 76 9.01 -6.73 7.10
N ALA A 77 8.02 -6.51 6.24
CA ALA A 77 6.60 -6.47 6.60
C ALA A 77 5.84 -7.57 5.83
N SER A 78 5.18 -8.47 6.54
CA SER A 78 4.33 -9.55 6.02
C SER A 78 2.93 -9.37 6.60
N ILE A 79 1.93 -9.15 5.74
CA ILE A 79 0.53 -9.11 6.13
C ILE A 79 -0.21 -10.18 5.32
N GLU A 80 -0.79 -11.14 6.04
CA GLU A 80 -1.27 -12.39 5.43
C GLU A 80 -2.68 -12.72 5.90
N HIS A 81 -3.54 -13.19 5.00
CA HIS A 81 -4.91 -13.60 5.31
C HIS A 81 -5.72 -12.55 6.08
N SER A 82 -5.46 -11.26 5.81
CA SER A 82 -5.95 -10.15 6.63
C SER A 82 -6.87 -9.22 5.84
N LYS A 83 -7.64 -8.42 6.56
CA LYS A 83 -8.63 -7.49 5.99
C LYS A 83 -8.35 -6.06 6.46
N ILE A 84 -8.37 -5.13 5.52
CA ILE A 84 -8.24 -3.69 5.74
C ILE A 84 -9.45 -3.04 5.06
N ILE A 85 -10.45 -2.65 5.84
CA ILE A 85 -11.76 -2.26 5.32
C ILE A 85 -12.20 -0.93 5.90
N GLY A 86 -12.72 -0.04 5.05
CA GLY A 86 -13.42 1.16 5.49
C GLY A 86 -12.53 2.18 6.19
N PHE A 87 -11.22 2.17 5.94
CA PHE A 87 -10.37 3.22 6.48
C PHE A 87 -10.72 4.56 5.83
N ASN A 88 -10.90 5.56 6.69
CA ASN A 88 -11.23 6.93 6.30
C ASN A 88 -10.36 7.88 7.13
N PRO A 89 -9.12 8.14 6.68
CA PRO A 89 -8.22 9.07 7.33
C PRO A 89 -8.87 10.45 7.36
N LEU A 90 -8.84 11.09 8.53
CA LEU A 90 -9.32 12.46 8.66
C LEU A 90 -8.38 13.42 7.93
N SER A 91 -8.91 14.55 7.44
CA SER A 91 -8.22 15.57 6.64
C SER A 91 -6.90 16.08 7.23
N ASP A 92 -6.73 15.96 8.54
CA ASP A 92 -5.58 16.46 9.29
C ASP A 92 -4.56 15.35 9.61
N SER A 93 -4.81 14.12 9.16
CA SER A 93 -3.85 13.01 9.20
C SER A 93 -2.95 13.05 7.95
N LEU A 94 -1.85 12.28 7.96
CA LEU A 94 -1.03 12.07 6.75
C LEU A 94 -1.79 11.39 5.59
N GLY A 95 -3.10 11.13 5.75
CA GLY A 95 -4.01 10.80 4.66
C GLY A 95 -3.96 9.36 4.16
N PHE A 96 -3.12 8.51 4.76
CA PHE A 96 -2.91 7.13 4.32
C PHE A 96 -3.73 6.11 5.13
N ASN A 97 -4.12 5.02 4.45
CA ASN A 97 -4.80 3.87 5.06
C ASN A 97 -3.80 2.84 5.57
N VAL A 98 -2.91 2.37 4.70
CA VAL A 98 -1.69 1.66 5.09
C VAL A 98 -0.53 2.38 4.45
N LEU A 99 0.42 2.87 5.24
CA LEU A 99 1.70 3.37 4.77
C LEU A 99 2.81 2.44 5.25
N ILE A 100 3.58 1.93 4.31
CA ILE A 100 4.84 1.23 4.58
C ILE A 100 5.96 2.08 3.99
N ASP A 101 6.95 2.42 4.80
CA ASP A 101 8.05 3.31 4.44
C ASP A 101 9.39 2.75 4.93
N GLU A 102 10.45 2.85 4.13
CA GLU A 102 11.81 2.42 4.50
C GLU A 102 11.92 0.95 4.96
N VAL A 103 11.05 0.07 4.46
CA VAL A 103 11.09 -1.37 4.76
C VAL A 103 11.81 -2.12 3.64
N ALA A 104 12.69 -3.05 3.98
CA ALA A 104 13.50 -3.72 2.95
C ALA A 104 12.66 -4.64 2.04
N THR A 105 11.67 -5.36 2.58
CA THR A 105 10.80 -6.25 1.82
C THR A 105 9.38 -6.25 2.35
N VAL A 106 8.41 -6.10 1.47
CA VAL A 106 6.99 -6.01 1.80
C VAL A 106 6.22 -7.12 1.10
N VAL A 107 5.40 -7.85 1.87
CA VAL A 107 4.59 -8.97 1.39
C VAL A 107 3.15 -8.81 1.86
N PHE A 108 2.22 -8.87 0.92
CA PHE A 108 0.79 -9.05 1.18
C PHE A 108 0.33 -10.35 0.52
N ASP A 109 -0.22 -11.28 1.28
CA ASP A 109 -0.77 -12.52 0.75
C ASP A 109 -2.21 -12.74 1.22
N SER A 110 -3.08 -13.13 0.29
CA SER A 110 -4.46 -13.52 0.61
C SER A 110 -5.23 -12.46 1.40
N CYS A 111 -5.00 -11.18 1.09
CA CYS A 111 -5.60 -10.06 1.82
C CYS A 111 -6.83 -9.48 1.10
N VAL A 112 -7.60 -8.67 1.82
CA VAL A 112 -8.70 -7.87 1.25
C VAL A 112 -8.54 -6.42 1.69
N PHE A 113 -8.53 -5.53 0.71
CA PHE A 113 -8.58 -4.08 0.87
C PHE A 113 -9.86 -3.55 0.24
N GLU A 114 -10.79 -3.07 1.05
CA GLU A 114 -12.12 -2.70 0.59
C GLU A 114 -12.59 -1.35 1.14
N ASN A 115 -13.17 -0.52 0.28
CA ASN A 115 -13.80 0.75 0.66
C ASN A 115 -12.86 1.68 1.45
N ASN A 116 -11.56 1.67 1.15
CA ASN A 116 -10.59 2.55 1.78
C ASN A 116 -10.43 3.83 0.95
N ASN A 117 -10.47 4.99 1.61
CA ASN A 117 -10.35 6.29 0.96
C ASN A 117 -9.05 6.97 1.40
N GLY A 118 -8.10 7.18 0.51
CA GLY A 118 -6.88 7.94 0.75
C GLY A 118 -7.07 9.41 0.38
N ASP A 119 -6.63 10.32 1.24
CA ASP A 119 -6.85 11.76 1.05
C ASP A 119 -5.57 12.46 0.57
N HIS A 120 -5.69 13.49 -0.30
CA HIS A 120 -4.66 14.41 -0.85
C HIS A 120 -3.31 13.81 -1.32
N TYR A 121 -2.56 13.16 -0.44
CA TYR A 121 -1.25 12.55 -0.70
C TYR A 121 -1.22 11.04 -0.36
N GLY A 122 -2.29 10.49 0.22
CA GLY A 122 -2.41 9.08 0.51
C GLY A 122 -2.63 8.27 -0.76
N GLY A 123 -1.89 7.16 -0.91
CA GLY A 123 -2.30 6.10 -1.83
C GLY A 123 -3.63 5.49 -1.37
N GLY A 124 -4.37 4.88 -2.30
CA GLY A 124 -5.70 4.30 -2.11
C GLY A 124 -5.89 3.54 -0.82
N ALA A 125 -5.66 2.25 -0.85
CA ALA A 125 -5.68 1.39 0.33
C ALA A 125 -4.29 1.18 0.91
N LEU A 126 -3.26 1.21 0.05
CA LEU A 126 -1.88 0.91 0.38
C LEU A 126 -0.95 1.92 -0.29
N ARG A 127 -0.12 2.58 0.50
CA ARG A 127 1.02 3.38 0.08
C ARG A 127 2.31 2.68 0.51
N VAL A 128 3.25 2.52 -0.42
CA VAL A 128 4.55 1.89 -0.18
C VAL A 128 5.65 2.79 -0.72
N ASP A 129 6.47 3.32 0.18
CA ASP A 129 7.52 4.26 -0.14
C ASP A 129 8.89 3.70 0.26
N ASN A 130 9.93 4.02 -0.53
CA ASN A 130 11.33 3.79 -0.19
C ASN A 130 11.66 2.33 0.21
N VAL A 131 11.02 1.36 -0.43
CA VAL A 131 11.29 -0.06 -0.18
C VAL A 131 12.59 -0.47 -0.84
N LYS A 132 13.50 -1.09 -0.08
CA LYS A 132 14.87 -1.36 -0.54
C LYS A 132 14.95 -2.46 -1.60
N HIS A 133 14.11 -3.50 -1.49
CA HIS A 133 14.18 -4.65 -2.39
C HIS A 133 12.89 -4.89 -3.17
N SER A 134 11.76 -5.14 -2.50
CA SER A 134 10.53 -5.51 -3.23
C SER A 134 9.24 -5.36 -2.46
N LEU A 135 8.17 -5.11 -3.23
CA LEU A 135 6.77 -5.25 -2.85
C LEU A 135 6.19 -6.46 -3.61
N THR A 136 5.75 -7.47 -2.88
CA THR A 136 5.07 -8.65 -3.44
C THR A 136 3.64 -8.73 -2.92
N ILE A 137 2.68 -8.83 -3.84
CA ILE A 137 1.27 -8.94 -3.50
C ILE A 137 0.67 -10.14 -4.23
N THR A 138 0.16 -11.09 -3.46
CA THR A 138 -0.36 -12.36 -3.98
C THR A 138 -1.78 -12.60 -3.48
N GLN A 139 -2.63 -13.16 -4.35
CA GLN A 139 -3.98 -13.62 -4.00
C GLN A 139 -4.84 -12.58 -3.27
N THR A 140 -4.60 -11.31 -3.53
CA THR A 140 -5.18 -10.19 -2.77
C THR A 140 -6.21 -9.45 -3.61
N VAL A 141 -7.27 -8.99 -2.96
CA VAL A 141 -8.35 -8.24 -3.60
C VAL A 141 -8.32 -6.79 -3.11
N PHE A 142 -8.31 -5.86 -4.06
CA PHE A 142 -8.52 -4.43 -3.84
C PHE A 142 -9.82 -4.03 -4.52
N MET A 143 -10.83 -3.63 -3.74
CA MET A 143 -12.12 -3.21 -4.28
C MET A 143 -12.62 -1.89 -3.72
N ASN A 144 -13.21 -1.07 -4.59
CA ASN A 144 -13.88 0.17 -4.21
C ASN A 144 -12.99 1.12 -3.39
N ASN A 145 -11.67 1.07 -3.60
CA ASN A 145 -10.75 1.98 -2.94
C ASN A 145 -10.60 3.24 -3.79
N ASN A 146 -10.41 4.39 -3.13
CA ASN A 146 -10.28 5.67 -3.80
C ASN A 146 -9.08 6.45 -3.25
N ALA A 147 -8.38 7.19 -4.10
CA ALA A 147 -7.32 8.10 -3.67
C ALA A 147 -7.07 9.23 -4.67
N TYR A 148 -6.11 10.10 -4.33
CA TYR A 148 -5.59 11.07 -5.27
C TYR A 148 -4.81 10.40 -6.42
N MET A 149 -3.88 9.50 -6.10
CA MET A 149 -3.10 8.68 -7.03
C MET A 149 -3.12 7.22 -6.56
N GLY A 150 -3.16 6.28 -7.50
CA GLY A 150 -3.14 4.85 -7.16
C GLY A 150 -4.36 4.45 -6.35
N GLY A 151 -5.52 4.35 -7.01
CA GLY A 151 -6.81 4.18 -6.33
C GLY A 151 -6.86 2.99 -5.37
N ALA A 152 -6.05 1.95 -5.61
CA ALA A 152 -5.78 0.88 -4.67
C ALA A 152 -4.36 0.97 -4.08
N ILE A 153 -3.33 1.05 -4.94
CA ILE A 153 -1.93 1.02 -4.53
C ILE A 153 -1.21 2.23 -5.11
N MET A 154 -0.48 2.94 -4.25
CA MET A 154 0.57 3.87 -4.66
C MET A 154 1.92 3.34 -4.20
N SER A 155 2.88 3.21 -5.11
CA SER A 155 4.23 2.77 -4.80
C SER A 155 5.25 3.74 -5.36
N ILE A 156 6.11 4.27 -4.48
CA ILE A 156 7.14 5.26 -4.80
C ILE A 156 8.51 4.73 -4.37
N HIS A 157 9.53 4.88 -5.22
CA HIS A 157 10.91 4.42 -4.93
C HIS A 157 10.99 2.94 -4.49
N THR A 158 10.15 2.09 -5.06
CA THR A 158 10.20 0.64 -4.86
C THR A 158 10.75 -0.01 -6.14
N PRO A 159 11.92 -0.65 -6.14
CA PRO A 159 12.53 -1.10 -7.38
C PRO A 159 11.74 -2.25 -8.01
N VAL A 160 11.21 -3.18 -7.21
CA VAL A 160 10.48 -4.34 -7.73
C VAL A 160 9.07 -4.42 -7.13
N VAL A 161 8.06 -4.39 -8.00
CA VAL A 161 6.65 -4.63 -7.64
C VAL A 161 6.14 -5.86 -8.39
N ALA A 162 5.69 -6.87 -7.66
CA ALA A 162 5.16 -8.10 -8.23
C ALA A 162 3.72 -8.35 -7.75
N LEU A 163 2.79 -8.40 -8.69
CA LEU A 163 1.38 -8.69 -8.47
C LEU A 163 1.07 -10.08 -9.04
N SER A 164 0.47 -10.98 -8.26
CA SER A 164 0.12 -12.30 -8.77
C SER A 164 -1.22 -12.81 -8.24
N SER A 165 -2.08 -13.23 -9.16
CA SER A 165 -3.41 -13.73 -8.83
C SER A 165 -4.25 -12.73 -8.02
N CYS A 166 -4.10 -11.44 -8.32
CA CYS A 166 -4.80 -10.37 -7.64
C CYS A 166 -6.04 -9.89 -8.42
N ILE A 167 -6.93 -9.20 -7.73
CA ILE A 167 -8.09 -8.54 -8.34
C ILE A 167 -8.12 -7.08 -7.90
N PHE A 168 -8.14 -6.18 -8.87
CA PHE A 168 -8.36 -4.75 -8.69
C PHE A 168 -9.70 -4.40 -9.33
N TYR A 169 -10.72 -4.19 -8.50
CA TYR A 169 -12.09 -3.98 -8.94
C TYR A 169 -12.62 -2.62 -8.50
N ASN A 170 -13.07 -1.81 -9.46
CA ASN A 170 -13.76 -0.55 -9.19
C ASN A 170 -12.99 0.39 -8.25
N ASN A 171 -11.67 0.48 -8.41
CA ASN A 171 -10.85 1.45 -7.67
C ASN A 171 -10.75 2.74 -8.49
N SER A 172 -10.64 3.88 -7.81
CA SER A 172 -10.59 5.19 -8.46
C SER A 172 -9.44 6.07 -7.98
N ALA A 173 -8.80 6.76 -8.90
CA ALA A 173 -7.83 7.81 -8.62
C ALA A 173 -8.27 9.13 -9.28
N SER A 174 -8.23 10.25 -8.56
CA SER A 174 -8.58 11.55 -9.15
C SER A 174 -7.54 12.07 -10.15
N GLN A 175 -6.29 11.58 -10.08
CA GLN A 175 -5.20 11.90 -11.01
C GLN A 175 -4.83 10.67 -11.83
N ASP A 176 -3.88 9.86 -11.35
CA ASP A 176 -3.20 8.84 -12.15
C ASP A 176 -3.27 7.46 -11.49
N GLY A 177 -3.30 6.41 -12.30
CA GLY A 177 -3.27 5.02 -11.84
C GLY A 177 -4.55 4.62 -11.13
N GLY A 178 -5.63 4.37 -11.89
CA GLY A 178 -6.96 4.13 -11.29
C GLY A 178 -6.99 2.97 -10.31
N ALA A 179 -6.17 1.94 -10.53
CA ALA A 179 -5.86 0.93 -9.51
C ALA A 179 -4.45 1.13 -8.94
N VAL A 180 -3.45 1.13 -9.81
CA VAL A 180 -2.04 1.10 -9.39
C VAL A 180 -1.32 2.31 -9.95
N TYR A 181 -0.70 3.08 -9.07
CA TYR A 181 0.27 4.11 -9.43
C TYR A 181 1.64 3.67 -8.96
N PHE A 182 2.54 3.51 -9.91
CA PHE A 182 3.94 3.21 -9.66
C PHE A 182 4.81 4.36 -10.16
N ASP A 183 5.67 4.86 -9.29
CA ASP A 183 6.65 5.89 -9.63
C ASP A 183 8.03 5.57 -9.07
N TYR A 184 9.00 5.47 -9.98
CA TYR A 184 10.40 5.34 -9.62
C TYR A 184 11.19 6.37 -10.41
N PRO A 185 11.41 7.57 -9.89
CA PRO A 185 12.30 8.52 -10.53
C PRO A 185 13.72 7.94 -10.59
N PRO A 186 14.43 8.05 -11.71
CA PRO A 186 15.78 7.53 -11.84
C PRO A 186 16.72 8.28 -10.89
N LEU A 187 17.39 7.56 -9.98
CA LEU A 187 18.43 8.11 -9.10
C LEU A 187 19.79 8.13 -9.81
N SER A 188 19.99 7.26 -10.81
CA SER A 188 21.14 7.17 -11.70
C SER A 188 20.79 6.43 -13.01
N SER A 189 21.64 6.55 -14.05
CA SER A 189 21.42 5.91 -15.36
C SER A 189 21.46 4.37 -15.33
N SER A 190 22.00 3.76 -14.27
CA SER A 190 22.03 2.30 -14.07
C SER A 190 20.75 1.74 -13.44
N ASP A 191 19.93 2.56 -12.77
CA ASP A 191 18.81 2.04 -11.97
C ASP A 191 17.65 1.49 -12.82
N SER A 192 17.55 1.91 -14.09
CA SER A 192 16.42 1.52 -14.95
C SER A 192 16.36 0.03 -15.32
N ALA A 193 17.47 -0.71 -15.21
CA ALA A 193 17.52 -2.13 -15.57
C ALA A 193 16.92 -3.05 -14.48
N ASP A 194 16.98 -2.63 -13.21
CA ASP A 194 16.51 -3.42 -12.07
C ASP A 194 15.09 -3.03 -11.63
N VAL A 195 14.55 -1.92 -12.15
CA VAL A 195 13.18 -1.48 -11.86
C VAL A 195 12.17 -2.28 -12.68
N HIS A 196 11.29 -2.99 -11.99
CA HIS A 196 10.34 -3.90 -12.62
C HIS A 196 8.97 -3.91 -11.93
N VAL A 197 7.92 -3.74 -12.72
CA VAL A 197 6.52 -3.95 -12.29
C VAL A 197 5.97 -5.12 -13.08
N SER A 198 5.60 -6.20 -12.39
CA SER A 198 4.97 -7.37 -13.01
C SER A 198 3.56 -7.60 -12.48
N ALA A 199 2.68 -8.07 -13.37
CA ALA A 199 1.43 -8.68 -13.01
C ALA A 199 1.26 -10.03 -13.72
N PHE A 200 0.98 -11.06 -12.95
CA PHE A 200 0.69 -12.41 -13.46
C PHE A 200 -0.71 -12.83 -13.02
N ASN A 201 -1.51 -13.36 -13.94
CA ASN A 201 -2.85 -13.90 -13.63
C ASN A 201 -3.73 -12.90 -12.84
N THR A 202 -3.64 -11.60 -13.14
CA THR A 202 -4.24 -10.53 -12.35
C THR A 202 -5.32 -9.81 -13.14
N SER A 203 -6.42 -9.44 -12.49
CA SER A 203 -7.54 -8.76 -13.14
C SER A 203 -7.64 -7.30 -12.69
N PHE A 204 -7.72 -6.38 -13.66
CA PHE A 204 -8.02 -4.97 -13.46
C PHE A 204 -9.35 -4.67 -14.14
N ILE A 205 -10.39 -4.45 -13.34
CA ILE A 205 -11.77 -4.32 -13.82
C ILE A 205 -12.38 -3.04 -13.26
N LEU A 206 -12.99 -2.22 -14.11
CA LEU A 206 -13.73 -1.02 -13.73
C LEU A 206 -12.90 0.03 -12.97
N ASN A 207 -11.58 0.04 -13.11
CA ASN A 207 -10.76 1.04 -12.43
C ASN A 207 -10.73 2.35 -13.22
N VAL A 208 -10.72 3.48 -12.52
CA VAL A 208 -10.86 4.81 -13.13
C VAL A 208 -9.75 5.74 -12.67
N ALA A 209 -9.05 6.36 -13.60
CA ALA A 209 -8.16 7.49 -13.34
C ALA A 209 -8.76 8.76 -13.94
N GLY A 210 -8.61 9.90 -13.28
CA GLY A 210 -9.00 11.20 -13.84
C GLY A 210 -8.16 11.61 -15.05
N PHE A 211 -6.90 11.15 -15.12
CA PHE A 211 -5.93 11.59 -16.10
C PHE A 211 -5.22 10.41 -16.79
N LYS A 212 -4.16 9.83 -16.22
CA LYS A 212 -3.38 8.77 -16.90
C LYS A 212 -3.55 7.39 -16.26
N GLY A 213 -3.49 6.35 -17.08
CA GLY A 213 -3.40 4.97 -16.60
C GLY A 213 -4.66 4.53 -15.86
N GLY A 214 -5.78 4.45 -16.57
CA GLY A 214 -7.08 4.06 -16.01
C GLY A 214 -7.05 2.81 -15.13
N ALA A 215 -6.19 1.84 -15.45
CA ALA A 215 -5.85 0.74 -14.56
C ALA A 215 -4.50 0.97 -13.87
N ILE A 216 -3.43 1.11 -14.67
CA ILE A 216 -2.05 1.16 -14.18
C ILE A 216 -1.33 2.36 -14.78
N HIS A 217 -0.67 3.13 -13.92
CA HIS A 217 0.33 4.12 -14.28
C HIS A 217 1.71 3.64 -13.80
N SER A 218 2.74 3.77 -14.66
CA SER A 218 4.13 3.43 -14.34
C SER A 218 5.09 4.43 -15.00
N SER A 219 6.06 4.98 -14.27
CA SER A 219 6.95 6.06 -14.77
C SER A 219 8.35 5.63 -15.21
N LEU A 220 8.82 4.45 -14.83
CA LEU A 220 10.14 3.91 -15.18
C LEU A 220 10.14 2.38 -15.08
N GLY A 221 11.06 1.74 -15.79
CA GLY A 221 11.33 0.30 -15.69
C GLY A 221 10.45 -0.55 -16.61
N VAL A 222 10.50 -1.86 -16.44
CA VAL A 222 9.72 -2.77 -17.28
C VAL A 222 8.36 -3.03 -16.65
N LEU A 223 7.28 -2.73 -17.37
CA LEU A 223 5.93 -3.21 -17.04
C LEU A 223 5.67 -4.53 -17.79
N GLN A 224 5.54 -5.64 -17.07
CA GLN A 224 5.26 -6.96 -17.62
C GLN A 224 3.89 -7.46 -17.18
N LEU A 225 3.02 -7.78 -18.13
CA LEU A 225 1.69 -8.34 -17.87
C LEU A 225 1.56 -9.71 -18.54
N GLU A 226 1.31 -10.75 -17.76
CA GLU A 226 1.07 -12.10 -18.26
C GLU A 226 -0.26 -12.63 -17.71
N LYS A 227 -1.11 -13.20 -18.58
CA LYS A 227 -2.42 -13.78 -18.21
C LYS A 227 -3.31 -12.80 -17.45
N CYS A 228 -3.17 -11.50 -17.72
CA CYS A 228 -3.95 -10.48 -17.05
C CYS A 228 -5.22 -10.14 -17.83
N LEU A 229 -6.30 -9.86 -17.10
CA LEU A 229 -7.54 -9.34 -17.65
C LEU A 229 -7.62 -7.83 -17.39
N LEU A 230 -7.93 -7.06 -18.42
CA LEU A 230 -8.22 -5.63 -18.31
C LEU A 230 -9.55 -5.33 -18.98
N SER A 231 -10.55 -5.00 -18.17
CA SER A 231 -11.91 -4.73 -18.64
C SER A 231 -12.43 -3.43 -18.05
N ASP A 232 -13.01 -2.59 -18.92
CA ASP A 232 -13.80 -1.42 -18.50
C ASP A 232 -13.07 -0.42 -17.61
N ASN A 233 -11.74 -0.35 -17.71
CA ASN A 233 -10.95 0.67 -17.03
C ASN A 233 -10.95 1.95 -17.89
N SER A 234 -10.91 3.13 -17.26
CA SER A 234 -10.96 4.41 -17.97
C SER A 234 -9.99 5.44 -17.41
N GLY A 235 -9.37 6.21 -18.29
CA GLY A 235 -8.62 7.42 -17.98
C GLY A 235 -8.49 8.28 -19.23
N GLU A 236 -8.30 9.59 -19.06
CA GLU A 236 -8.18 10.55 -20.17
C GLU A 236 -7.07 10.14 -21.16
N PHE A 237 -5.94 9.64 -20.64
CA PHE A 237 -4.78 9.19 -21.40
C PHE A 237 -4.65 7.65 -21.42
N GLY A 238 -5.78 6.97 -21.56
CA GLY A 238 -5.84 5.52 -21.77
C GLY A 238 -5.78 4.68 -20.49
N MET A 239 -5.96 3.36 -20.66
CA MET A 239 -6.00 2.38 -19.55
C MET A 239 -4.62 2.13 -18.94
N PHE A 240 -3.57 2.36 -19.73
CA PHE A 240 -2.17 2.24 -19.34
C PHE A 240 -1.43 3.49 -19.73
N TYR A 241 -0.58 3.96 -18.83
CA TYR A 241 0.36 5.01 -19.15
C TYR A 241 1.75 4.62 -18.67
N TYR A 242 2.69 4.61 -19.61
CA TYR A 242 4.10 4.37 -19.35
C TYR A 242 4.90 5.60 -19.77
N TYR A 243 5.61 6.21 -18.82
CA TYR A 243 6.47 7.37 -19.07
C TYR A 243 7.93 6.94 -19.15
N TYR A 244 8.77 7.68 -19.90
CA TYR A 244 10.22 7.51 -19.91
C TYR A 244 10.88 8.85 -19.61
N TYR A 245 11.79 8.88 -18.65
CA TYR A 245 12.60 10.08 -18.40
C TYR A 245 13.67 10.19 -19.51
N TYR A 246 13.54 11.20 -20.38
CA TYR A 246 14.62 11.58 -21.29
C TYR A 246 15.57 12.54 -20.57
N TYR A 247 16.81 12.13 -20.29
CA TYR A 247 17.87 13.06 -19.95
C TYR A 247 18.67 13.40 -21.21
N TYR A 248 18.59 14.66 -21.64
CA TYR A 248 19.61 15.26 -22.50
C TYR A 248 20.78 15.65 -21.59
N TYR A 249 21.89 14.89 -21.64
CA TYR A 249 23.14 15.35 -21.07
C TYR A 249 23.74 16.40 -22.02
N TYR A 250 23.94 17.63 -21.53
CA TYR A 250 24.78 18.65 -22.17
C TYR A 250 26.23 18.51 -21.70
#